data_AF-A0A7S9HEF5-F1
#
_entry.id   AF-A0A7S9HEF5-F1
#
_cell.length_a   1.000
_cell.length_b   1.000
_cell.length_c   1.000
_cell.angle_alpha   90.00
_cell.angle_beta   90.00
_cell.angle_gamma   90.00
#
_symmetry.space_group_name_H-M   'P 1'
#
loop_
_entity.id
_entity.type
_entity.pdbx_description
1 polymer ?
#
loop_
_entity_poly.entity_id
_entity_poly.type
_entity_poly.pdbx_seq_one_letter_code
_entity_poly.pdbx_strand_id
1 'polypeptide(L)'
;MPDWVPELAHYEWLELDLSIRQEDISEKVWAEAELPSQFCCSALASLVSYQYEVHRIGPDYQPARGEGQVYYYVVYRNAAHEVKFLQVNEVTAFLIQNVDHKQSFNELLVRMKAALPHLDETDITTALTQTLQQLLSHQIFLKA
;
A
#
# COMPACT_ATOMS: atom_id res chain seq x y z
N MET A 1 -11.49 9.95 26.40
CA MET A 1 -11.71 9.21 25.13
C MET A 1 -10.45 8.39 24.89
N PRO A 2 -10.54 7.12 24.46
CA PRO A 2 -9.35 6.31 24.19
C PRO A 2 -8.42 6.95 23.15
N ASP A 3 -7.12 6.77 23.31
CA ASP A 3 -6.10 7.42 22.48
C ASP A 3 -6.09 6.94 21.02
N TRP A 4 -6.69 5.78 20.72
CA TRP A 4 -6.83 5.22 19.38
C TRP A 4 -7.98 5.83 18.56
N VAL A 5 -8.89 6.59 19.19
CA VAL A 5 -10.08 7.13 18.51
C VAL A 5 -9.75 8.02 17.30
N PRO A 6 -8.77 8.95 17.35
CA PRO A 6 -8.43 9.76 16.18
C PRO A 6 -7.97 8.94 14.98
N GLU A 7 -7.16 7.90 15.22
CA GLU A 7 -6.66 7.02 14.15
C GLU A 7 -7.78 6.13 13.58
N LEU A 8 -8.68 5.63 14.43
CA LEU A 8 -9.86 4.89 13.98
C LEU A 8 -10.78 5.78 13.14
N ALA A 9 -11.08 7.00 13.60
CA ALA A 9 -11.93 7.93 12.86
C ALA A 9 -11.34 8.30 11.50
N HIS A 10 -10.01 8.48 11.43
CA HIS A 10 -9.33 8.71 10.16
C HIS A 10 -9.42 7.48 9.23
N TYR A 11 -9.25 6.28 9.76
CA TYR A 11 -9.41 5.04 9.00
C TYR A 11 -10.82 4.89 8.43
N GLU A 12 -11.87 5.04 9.25
CA GLU A 12 -13.27 4.93 8.80
C GLU A 12 -13.63 6.02 7.76
N TRP A 13 -13.13 7.24 7.95
CA TRP A 13 -13.31 8.31 6.97
C TRP A 13 -12.63 7.98 5.64
N LEU A 14 -11.42 7.41 5.66
CA LEU A 14 -10.69 7.05 4.46
C LEU A 14 -11.39 5.93 3.67
N GLU A 15 -11.99 4.95 4.36
CA GLU A 15 -12.81 3.92 3.71
C GLU A 15 -14.01 4.54 2.98
N LEU A 16 -14.71 5.48 3.63
CA LEU A 16 -15.82 6.20 3.03
C LEU A 16 -15.36 7.02 1.81
N ASP A 17 -14.29 7.81 1.95
CA ASP A 17 -13.77 8.66 0.88
C ASP A 17 -13.40 7.83 -0.36
N LEU A 18 -12.68 6.72 -0.18
CA LEU A 18 -12.35 5.80 -1.28
C LEU A 18 -13.60 5.14 -1.88
N SER A 19 -14.62 4.83 -1.08
CA SER A 19 -15.86 4.23 -1.56
C SER A 19 -16.61 5.13 -2.56
N ILE A 20 -16.55 6.46 -2.36
CA ILE A 20 -17.30 7.43 -3.18
C ILE A 20 -16.45 8.12 -4.26
N ARG A 21 -15.12 8.01 -4.20
CA ARG A 21 -14.21 8.66 -5.16
C ARG A 21 -14.53 8.23 -6.58
N GLN A 22 -14.66 9.18 -7.50
CA GLN A 22 -14.99 8.91 -8.91
C GLN A 22 -13.72 8.84 -9.75
N GLU A 23 -13.14 7.65 -9.84
CA GLU A 23 -11.98 7.35 -10.69
C GLU A 23 -12.23 6.01 -11.38
N ASP A 24 -11.95 5.95 -12.68
CA ASP A 24 -11.98 4.71 -13.44
C ASP A 24 -10.55 4.20 -13.66
N ILE A 25 -10.27 3.01 -13.12
CA ILE A 25 -8.97 2.35 -13.20
C ILE A 25 -8.98 1.18 -14.19
N SER A 26 -10.11 0.86 -14.81
CA SER A 26 -10.34 -0.40 -15.54
C SER A 26 -9.33 -0.62 -16.65
N GLU A 27 -9.01 0.43 -17.41
CA GLU A 27 -8.03 0.35 -18.51
C GLU A 27 -6.57 0.22 -18.03
N LYS A 28 -6.31 0.52 -16.76
CA LYS A 28 -4.98 0.50 -16.13
C LYS A 28 -4.75 -0.72 -15.24
N VAL A 29 -5.73 -1.62 -15.13
CA VAL A 29 -5.57 -2.88 -14.39
C VAL A 29 -4.56 -3.77 -15.13
N TRP A 30 -3.65 -4.36 -14.36
CA TRP A 30 -2.68 -5.34 -14.86
C TRP A 30 -3.29 -6.74 -14.83
N ALA A 31 -3.23 -7.44 -15.96
CA ALA A 31 -3.78 -8.80 -16.14
C ALA A 31 -2.80 -9.74 -16.86
N GLU A 32 -1.56 -9.31 -17.06
CA GLU A 32 -0.53 -10.05 -17.78
C GLU A 32 0.35 -10.86 -16.82
N ALA A 33 1.18 -11.77 -17.33
CA ALA A 33 2.12 -12.52 -16.48
C ALA A 33 3.40 -11.72 -16.18
N GLU A 34 3.81 -10.86 -17.12
CA GLU A 34 5.01 -10.04 -17.02
C GLU A 34 4.72 -8.68 -16.41
N LEU A 35 5.69 -8.10 -15.70
CA LEU A 35 5.55 -6.76 -15.14
C LEU A 35 5.36 -5.73 -16.26
N PRO A 36 4.49 -4.71 -16.06
CA PRO A 36 4.35 -3.64 -17.05
C PRO A 36 5.66 -2.84 -17.14
N SER A 37 5.90 -2.24 -18.31
CA SER A 37 7.08 -1.40 -18.55
C SER A 37 7.13 -0.19 -17.60
N GLN A 38 5.96 0.36 -17.30
CA GLN A 38 5.76 1.43 -16.32
C GLN A 38 4.52 1.17 -15.47
N PHE A 39 4.57 1.60 -14.22
CA PHE A 39 3.47 1.51 -13.28
C PHE A 39 3.36 2.78 -12.42
N CYS A 40 2.22 2.95 -11.77
CA CYS A 40 1.97 4.05 -10.85
C CYS A 40 1.04 3.63 -9.71
N CYS A 41 1.00 4.43 -8.65
CA CYS A 41 0.03 4.26 -7.58
C CYS A 41 -1.40 4.51 -8.11
N SER A 42 -2.32 3.62 -7.75
CA SER A 42 -3.74 3.83 -7.99
C SER A 42 -4.22 5.08 -7.27
N ALA A 43 -4.96 5.95 -7.95
CA ALA A 43 -5.66 7.06 -7.32
C ALA A 43 -6.78 6.59 -6.38
N LEU A 44 -7.09 5.28 -6.38
CA LEU A 44 -7.99 4.61 -5.45
C LEU A 44 -7.24 3.82 -4.37
N ALA A 45 -5.95 4.09 -4.15
CA ALA A 45 -5.17 3.52 -3.05
C ALA A 45 -4.55 4.62 -2.18
N SER A 46 -4.43 4.38 -0.88
CA SER A 46 -3.85 5.33 0.07
C SER A 46 -3.05 4.57 1.11
N LEU A 47 -1.76 4.89 1.20
CA LEU A 47 -0.88 4.39 2.26
C LEU A 47 -1.05 5.26 3.50
N VAL A 48 -1.27 4.62 4.64
CA VAL A 48 -1.41 5.25 5.95
C VAL A 48 -0.58 4.51 6.99
N SER A 49 -0.21 5.22 8.05
CA SER A 49 0.47 4.64 9.20
C SER A 49 -0.25 5.01 10.49
N TYR A 50 -0.30 4.05 11.42
CA TYR A 50 -1.04 4.14 12.68
C TYR A 50 -0.22 3.54 13.81
N GLN A 51 -0.46 4.00 15.03
CA GLN A 51 0.15 3.43 16.24
C GLN A 51 -0.72 2.31 16.82
N TYR A 52 -1.94 2.13 16.31
CA TYR A 52 -2.87 1.10 16.72
C TYR A 52 -3.30 0.22 15.53
N GLU A 53 -3.71 -1.01 15.82
CA GLU A 53 -4.35 -1.90 14.84
C GLU A 53 -5.81 -1.49 14.59
N VAL A 54 -6.00 -0.30 14.00
CA VAL A 54 -7.32 0.34 13.84
C VAL A 54 -8.37 -0.57 13.21
N HIS A 55 -7.98 -1.38 12.22
CA HIS A 55 -8.86 -2.32 11.52
C HIS A 55 -9.42 -3.46 12.40
N ARG A 56 -8.87 -3.67 13.60
CA ARG A 56 -9.32 -4.69 14.56
C ARG A 56 -10.17 -4.10 15.68
N ILE A 57 -10.22 -2.78 15.83
CA ILE A 57 -10.85 -2.13 16.98
C ILE A 57 -12.35 -2.40 16.97
N GLY A 58 -12.86 -2.87 18.11
CA GLY A 58 -14.27 -3.17 18.30
C GLY A 58 -14.60 -3.45 19.76
N PRO A 59 -15.85 -3.83 20.08
CA PRO A 59 -16.25 -4.17 21.45
C PRO A 59 -15.36 -5.25 22.08
N ASP A 60 -14.89 -6.19 21.25
CA ASP A 60 -14.08 -7.34 21.67
C ASP A 60 -12.55 -7.10 21.60
N TYR A 61 -12.11 -5.96 21.06
CA TYR A 61 -10.69 -5.62 20.93
C TYR A 61 -10.44 -4.12 21.06
N GLN A 62 -9.78 -3.73 22.15
CA GLN A 62 -9.34 -2.36 22.41
C GLN A 62 -7.82 -2.38 22.63
N PRO A 63 -7.01 -1.99 21.63
CA PRO A 63 -5.56 -2.10 21.72
C PRO A 63 -5.00 -1.11 22.75
N ALA A 64 -3.98 -1.56 23.47
CA ALA A 64 -3.08 -0.65 24.21
C ALA A 64 -1.99 -0.14 23.26
N ARG A 65 -1.45 1.04 23.55
CA ARG A 65 -0.34 1.61 22.76
C ARG A 65 0.91 0.77 22.97
N GLY A 66 1.42 0.14 21.91
CA GLY A 66 2.74 -0.48 21.93
C GLY A 66 3.83 0.58 21.85
N GLU A 67 4.85 0.52 22.71
CA GLU A 67 5.97 1.45 22.62
C GLU A 67 6.72 1.28 21.29
N GLY A 68 6.76 2.36 20.50
CA GLY A 68 7.50 2.39 19.23
C GLY A 68 6.89 1.58 18.08
N GLN A 69 5.70 0.98 18.25
CA GLN A 69 5.06 0.23 17.17
C GLN A 69 4.34 1.16 16.20
N VAL A 70 4.61 0.96 14.90
CA VAL A 70 3.92 1.61 13.80
C VAL A 70 3.42 0.53 12.85
N TYR A 71 2.14 0.61 12.51
CA TYR A 71 1.48 -0.27 11.56
C TYR A 71 1.26 0.48 10.26
N TYR A 72 1.66 -0.11 9.14
CA TYR A 72 1.44 0.46 7.81
C TYR A 72 0.33 -0.29 7.10
N TYR A 73 -0.59 0.46 6.50
CA TYR A 73 -1.72 -0.08 5.75
C TYR A 73 -1.87 0.61 4.43
N VAL A 74 -2.31 -0.14 3.43
CA VAL A 74 -2.88 0.40 2.20
C VAL A 74 -4.38 0.17 2.27
N VAL A 75 -5.15 1.25 2.30
CA VAL A 75 -6.60 1.19 2.06
C VAL A 75 -6.82 1.48 0.58
N TYR A 76 -7.53 0.61 -0.11
CA TYR A 76 -7.70 0.71 -1.56
C TYR A 76 -9.06 0.25 -2.03
N ARG A 77 -9.53 0.77 -3.17
CA ARG A 77 -10.74 0.29 -3.87
C ARG A 77 -10.34 -0.39 -5.17
N ASN A 78 -10.79 -1.64 -5.36
CA ASN A 78 -10.56 -2.38 -6.60
C ASN A 78 -11.61 -2.02 -7.68
N ALA A 79 -11.42 -2.57 -8.88
CA ALA A 79 -12.30 -2.40 -10.04
C ALA A 79 -13.69 -3.06 -9.85
N ALA A 80 -13.86 -3.91 -8.84
CA ALA A 80 -15.16 -4.41 -8.42
C ALA A 80 -15.89 -3.47 -7.44
N HIS A 81 -15.37 -2.25 -7.23
CA HIS A 81 -15.86 -1.25 -6.29
C HIS A 81 -15.81 -1.69 -4.81
N GLU A 82 -14.99 -2.69 -4.48
CA GLU A 82 -14.80 -3.14 -3.11
C GLU A 82 -13.66 -2.36 -2.46
N VAL A 83 -13.94 -1.69 -1.33
CA VAL A 83 -12.90 -1.13 -0.46
C VAL A 83 -12.28 -2.27 0.35
N LYS A 84 -10.95 -2.35 0.32
CA LYS A 84 -10.14 -3.39 0.95
C LYS A 84 -8.98 -2.75 1.70
N PHE A 85 -8.43 -3.52 2.62
CA PHE A 85 -7.24 -3.15 3.38
C PHE A 85 -6.15 -4.20 3.17
N LEU A 86 -4.89 -3.74 3.15
CA LEU A 86 -3.72 -4.60 3.16
C LEU A 86 -2.73 -4.03 4.17
N GLN A 87 -2.42 -4.81 5.21
CA GLN A 87 -1.29 -4.49 6.08
C GLN A 87 0.02 -4.78 5.33
N VAL A 88 0.95 -3.84 5.36
CA VAL A 88 2.25 -3.95 4.71
C VAL A 88 3.36 -3.74 5.72
N ASN A 89 4.55 -4.27 5.42
CA ASN A 89 5.73 -3.98 6.23
C ASN A 89 6.32 -2.60 5.87
N GLU A 90 7.29 -2.15 6.66
CA GLU A 90 7.97 -0.86 6.46
C GLU A 90 8.64 -0.75 5.08
N VAL A 91 9.25 -1.83 4.58
CA VAL A 91 9.93 -1.84 3.27
C VAL A 91 8.93 -1.64 2.13
N THR A 92 7.79 -2.32 2.16
CA THR A 92 6.71 -2.15 1.18
C THR A 92 6.07 -0.77 1.30
N ALA A 93 5.89 -0.24 2.52
CA ALA A 93 5.40 1.12 2.73
C ALA A 93 6.38 2.17 2.15
N PHE A 94 7.68 1.98 2.36
CA PHE A 94 8.71 2.82 1.76
C PHE A 94 8.69 2.74 0.24
N LEU A 95 8.57 1.53 -0.32
CA LEU A 95 8.43 1.32 -1.76
C LEU A 95 7.26 2.13 -2.32
N ILE A 96 6.06 2.00 -1.73
CA ILE A 96 4.85 2.70 -2.19
C ILE A 96 5.02 4.22 -2.15
N GLN A 97 5.68 4.76 -1.12
CA GLN A 97 5.97 6.19 -1.01
C GLN A 97 6.95 6.73 -2.06
N ASN A 98 7.77 5.84 -2.64
CA ASN A 98 8.83 6.21 -3.58
C ASN A 98 8.47 5.89 -5.04
N VAL A 99 7.21 5.54 -5.32
CA VAL A 99 6.70 5.38 -6.69
C VAL A 99 6.15 6.71 -7.20
N ASP A 100 6.72 7.17 -8.31
CA ASP A 100 6.27 8.37 -9.01
C ASP A 100 5.10 8.07 -9.98
N HIS A 101 4.59 9.08 -10.69
CA HIS A 101 3.46 8.96 -11.61
C HIS A 101 3.67 7.98 -12.78
N LYS A 102 4.93 7.71 -13.17
CA LYS A 102 5.31 6.73 -14.19
C LYS A 102 6.65 6.12 -13.84
N GLN A 103 6.61 4.98 -13.17
CA GLN A 103 7.78 4.34 -12.62
C GLN A 103 8.16 3.10 -13.40
N SER A 104 9.41 2.98 -13.85
CA SER A 104 9.92 1.69 -14.33
C SER A 104 10.48 0.84 -13.18
N PHE A 105 10.50 -0.47 -13.38
CA PHE A 105 11.10 -1.42 -12.44
C PHE A 105 12.56 -1.09 -12.12
N ASN A 106 13.35 -0.80 -13.16
CA ASN A 106 14.79 -0.56 -13.02
C ASN A 106 15.10 0.70 -12.20
N GLU A 107 14.35 1.79 -12.44
CA GLU A 107 14.51 3.02 -11.65
C GLU A 107 14.14 2.83 -10.18
N LEU A 108 13.09 2.02 -9.91
CA LEU A 108 12.68 1.72 -8.54
C LEU A 108 13.73 0.84 -7.87
N LEU A 109 14.25 -0.17 -8.58
CA LEU A 109 15.30 -1.06 -8.08
C LEU A 109 16.57 -0.29 -7.67
N VAL A 110 17.00 0.68 -8.49
CA VAL A 110 18.15 1.52 -8.17
C VAL A 110 17.90 2.32 -6.89
N ARG A 111 16.73 2.94 -6.74
CA ARG A 111 16.36 3.66 -5.50
C ARG A 111 16.32 2.74 -4.29
N MET A 112 15.73 1.55 -4.43
CA MET A 112 15.63 0.60 -3.33
C MET A 112 16.99 0.07 -2.88
N LYS A 113 17.90 -0.21 -3.81
CA LYS A 113 19.28 -0.61 -3.49
C LYS A 113 20.04 0.47 -2.74
N ALA A 114 19.86 1.74 -3.12
CA ALA A 114 20.47 2.86 -2.43
C ALA A 114 19.92 3.03 -1.00
N ALA A 115 18.63 2.75 -0.79
CA ALA A 115 17.98 2.84 0.51
C ALA A 115 18.27 1.65 1.44
N LEU A 116 18.56 0.47 0.89
CA LEU A 116 18.79 -0.77 1.63
C LEU A 116 20.17 -1.38 1.30
N PRO A 117 21.28 -0.69 1.66
CA PRO A 117 22.63 -1.10 1.25
C PRO A 117 23.12 -2.39 1.91
N HIS A 118 22.41 -2.91 2.92
CA HIS A 118 22.77 -4.09 3.68
C HIS A 118 22.20 -5.40 3.11
N LEU A 119 21.36 -5.33 2.09
CA LEU A 119 20.72 -6.48 1.46
C LEU A 119 21.42 -6.84 0.13
N ASP A 120 21.47 -8.13 -0.16
CA ASP A 120 22.03 -8.63 -1.41
C ASP A 120 21.17 -8.24 -2.62
N GLU A 121 21.82 -7.92 -3.74
CA GLU A 121 21.16 -7.42 -4.95
C GLU A 121 20.13 -8.40 -5.52
N THR A 122 20.43 -9.71 -5.50
CA THR A 122 19.53 -10.76 -5.96
C THR A 122 18.28 -10.86 -5.09
N ASP A 123 18.44 -10.64 -3.79
CA ASP A 123 17.35 -10.72 -2.81
C ASP A 123 16.43 -9.52 -2.93
N ILE A 124 16.99 -8.31 -3.06
CA ILE A 124 16.23 -7.08 -3.32
C ILE A 124 15.42 -7.23 -4.61
N THR A 125 16.05 -7.72 -5.68
CA THR A 125 15.40 -7.86 -6.99
C THR A 125 14.22 -8.84 -6.92
N THR A 126 14.42 -9.98 -6.26
CA THR A 126 13.38 -11.00 -6.09
C THR A 126 12.22 -10.47 -5.23
N ALA A 127 12.55 -9.90 -4.07
CA ALA A 127 11.55 -9.34 -3.16
C ALA A 127 10.75 -8.18 -3.80
N LEU A 128 11.44 -7.31 -4.55
CA LEU A 128 10.81 -6.21 -5.27
C LEU A 128 9.85 -6.73 -6.34
N THR A 129 10.26 -7.72 -7.12
CA THR A 129 9.45 -8.34 -8.18
C THR A 129 8.17 -8.94 -7.58
N GLN A 130 8.30 -9.74 -6.53
CA GLN A 130 7.15 -10.37 -5.87
C GLN A 130 6.21 -9.33 -5.26
N THR A 131 6.76 -8.31 -4.60
CA THR A 131 5.97 -7.24 -4.00
C THR A 131 5.20 -6.45 -5.08
N LEU A 132 5.85 -6.12 -6.19
CA LEU A 132 5.20 -5.40 -7.30
C LEU A 132 4.07 -6.22 -7.92
N GLN A 133 4.28 -7.50 -8.19
CA GLN A 133 3.23 -8.39 -8.69
C GLN A 133 2.05 -8.46 -7.73
N GLN A 134 2.30 -8.56 -6.43
CA GLN A 134 1.26 -8.55 -5.41
C GLN A 134 0.49 -7.21 -5.42
N LEU A 135 1.17 -6.07 -5.41
CA LEU A 135 0.53 -4.75 -5.41
C LEU A 135 -0.26 -4.48 -6.70
N LEU A 136 0.21 -4.97 -7.86
CA LEU A 136 -0.52 -4.92 -9.12
C LEU A 136 -1.76 -5.82 -9.09
N SER A 137 -1.66 -7.03 -8.53
CA SER A 137 -2.79 -7.95 -8.41
C SER A 137 -3.90 -7.41 -7.50
N HIS A 138 -3.52 -6.66 -6.46
CA HIS A 138 -4.46 -5.95 -5.59
C HIS A 138 -4.94 -4.62 -6.18
N GLN A 139 -4.42 -4.19 -7.34
CA GLN A 139 -4.74 -2.91 -7.97
C GLN A 139 -4.36 -1.69 -7.11
N ILE A 140 -3.41 -1.89 -6.19
CA ILE A 140 -2.75 -0.81 -5.45
C ILE A 140 -1.81 -0.06 -6.40
N PHE A 141 -1.11 -0.81 -7.25
CA PHE A 141 -0.43 -0.29 -8.43
C PHE A 141 -1.19 -0.63 -9.69
N LEU A 142 -1.01 0.20 -10.71
CA LEU A 142 -1.64 0.10 -12.02
C LEU A 142 -0.57 0.28 -13.10
N LYS A 143 -0.82 -0.20 -14.32
CA LYS A 143 0.05 0.12 -15.46
C LYS A 143 -0.12 1.60 -15.86
N ALA A 144 0.95 2.23 -16.35
CA ALA A 144 1.01 3.66 -16.63
C ALA A 144 1.45 4.00 -18.06
#